data_AF-A0A1Y4B569-F1
#
_entry.id   AF-A0A1Y4B569-F1
#
_cell.length_a   1.000
_cell.length_b   1.000
_cell.length_c   1.000
_cell.angle_alpha   90.00
_cell.angle_beta   90.00
_cell.angle_gamma   90.00
#
_symmetry.space_group_name_H-M   'P 1'
#
loop_
_entity.id
_entity.type
_entity.pdbx_description
1 polymer ?
#
loop_
_entity_poly.entity_id
_entity_poly.type
_entity_poly.pdbx_seq_one_letter_code
_entity_poly.pdbx_strand_id
1 'polypeptide(L)'
;MKKAFVLVNVEKEINGDCKVKTASGSETWLKADDLLPYAEFPPAPAGTIDDFGAVKINGKAYTAADIKLLIQIHEGILRQYEDLKTLYKTEYLS
;
A
#
# COMPACT_ATOMS: atom_id res chain seq x y z
N MET A 1 15.87 1.85 18.51
CA MET A 1 16.48 2.31 17.23
C MET A 1 15.37 2.70 16.27
N LYS A 2 15.35 3.95 15.77
CA LYS A 2 14.48 4.32 14.65
C LYS A 2 15.15 3.82 13.37
N LYS A 3 14.50 2.92 12.63
CA LYS A 3 14.92 2.55 11.28
C LYS A 3 14.28 3.52 10.30
N ALA A 4 15.06 4.11 9.41
CA ALA A 4 14.59 5.00 8.35
C ALA A 4 14.89 4.34 7.00
N PHE A 5 13.92 4.42 6.08
CA PHE A 5 14.09 3.97 4.70
C PHE A 5 14.37 5.18 3.83
N VAL A 6 15.33 5.06 2.92
CA VAL A 6 15.72 6.11 1.99
C VAL A 6 15.53 5.58 0.57
N LEU A 7 14.87 6.36 -0.27
CA LEU A 7 14.72 6.03 -1.69
C LEU A 7 16.06 6.28 -2.40
N VAL A 8 16.51 5.28 -3.16
CA VAL A 8 17.75 5.33 -3.92
C VAL A 8 17.52 4.81 -5.33
N ASN A 9 18.29 5.34 -6.28
CA ASN A 9 18.35 4.84 -7.65
C ASN A 9 19.48 3.81 -7.75
N VAL A 10 19.20 2.63 -8.31
CA VAL A 10 20.25 1.67 -8.65
C VAL A 10 20.87 2.09 -9.98
N GLU A 11 22.14 2.47 -9.95
CA GLU A 11 22.87 2.90 -11.15
C GLU A 11 23.56 1.73 -11.85
N LYS A 12 24.04 0.75 -11.08
CA LYS A 12 24.80 -0.39 -11.60
C LYS A 12 24.70 -1.57 -10.64
N GLU A 13 24.70 -2.78 -11.19
CA GLU A 13 24.85 -4.03 -10.43
C GLU A 13 26.06 -4.82 -10.92
N ILE A 14 26.88 -5.32 -10.00
CA ILE A 14 28.04 -6.17 -10.30
C ILE A 14 28.11 -7.25 -9.21
N ASN A 15 28.03 -8.52 -9.60
CA ASN A 15 28.19 -9.68 -8.70
C ASN A 15 27.30 -9.63 -7.43
N GLY A 16 26.08 -9.10 -7.53
CA GLY A 16 25.14 -8.97 -6.40
C GLY A 16 25.35 -7.73 -5.53
N ASP A 17 26.34 -6.89 -5.83
CA ASP A 17 26.49 -5.55 -5.24
C ASP A 17 25.89 -4.49 -6.17
N CYS A 18 25.04 -3.64 -5.62
CA CYS A 18 24.37 -2.55 -6.30
C CYS A 18 25.01 -1.21 -5.92
N LYS A 19 25.49 -0.47 -6.93
CA LYS A 19 25.82 0.95 -6.79
C LYS A 19 24.52 1.73 -6.76
N VAL A 20 24.27 2.44 -5.66
CA VAL A 20 23.05 3.22 -5.47
C VAL A 20 23.36 4.70 -5.29
N LYS A 21 22.44 5.55 -5.72
CA LYS A 21 22.51 7.01 -5.59
C LYS A 21 21.26 7.57 -4.94
N THR A 22 21.42 8.35 -3.88
CA THR A 22 20.31 9.05 -3.23
C THR A 22 19.86 10.25 -4.08
N ALA A 23 18.66 10.78 -3.79
CA ALA A 23 18.18 12.03 -4.41
C ALA A 23 19.10 13.24 -4.14
N SER A 24 19.84 13.24 -3.03
CA SER A 24 20.84 14.27 -2.70
C SER A 24 22.16 14.11 -3.47
N GLY A 25 22.30 13.06 -4.28
CA GLY A 25 23.49 12.77 -5.08
C GLY A 25 24.58 11.98 -4.34
N SER A 26 24.33 11.50 -3.13
CA SER A 26 25.28 10.64 -2.40
C SER A 26 25.29 9.24 -3.00
N GLU A 27 26.47 8.66 -3.18
CA GLU A 27 26.66 7.36 -3.83
C GLU A 27 27.24 6.35 -2.85
N THR A 28 26.72 5.12 -2.85
CA THR A 28 27.24 4.01 -2.02
C THR A 28 27.01 2.67 -2.71
N TRP A 29 27.68 1.63 -2.21
CA TRP A 29 27.44 0.25 -2.63
C TRP A 29 26.67 -0.49 -1.54
N LEU A 30 25.66 -1.26 -1.93
CA LEU A 30 24.84 -2.10 -1.05
C LEU A 30 24.64 -3.47 -1.69
N LYS A 31 24.41 -4.52 -0.89
CA LYS A 31 24.01 -5.81 -1.44
C LYS A 31 22.60 -5.72 -2.00
N ALA A 32 22.32 -6.45 -3.08
CA ALA A 32 20.97 -6.53 -3.66
C ALA A 32 19.92 -6.97 -2.63
N ASP A 33 20.29 -7.90 -1.73
CA ASP A 33 19.41 -8.41 -0.66
C ASP A 33 19.05 -7.35 0.41
N ASP A 34 19.84 -6.28 0.52
CA ASP A 34 19.57 -5.15 1.42
C ASP A 34 18.60 -4.12 0.78
N LEU A 35 18.31 -4.26 -0.52
CA LEU A 35 17.41 -3.38 -1.25
C LEU A 35 15.99 -3.94 -1.26
N LEU A 36 15.04 -3.11 -0.84
CA LEU A 36 13.63 -3.38 -1.06
C LEU A 36 13.23 -2.81 -2.42
N PRO A 37 12.69 -3.63 -3.35
CA PRO A 37 12.22 -3.14 -4.64
C PRO A 37 11.21 -2.00 -4.46
N TYR A 38 11.50 -0.86 -5.08
CA TYR A 38 10.53 0.22 -5.11
C TYR A 38 9.42 -0.15 -6.10
N ALA A 39 8.23 -0.42 -5.58
CA ALA A 39 7.03 -0.38 -6.40
C ALA A 39 6.68 1.10 -6.62
N GLU A 40 6.27 1.48 -7.82
CA GLU A 40 5.79 2.84 -8.10
C GLU A 40 4.44 3.06 -7.40
N PHE A 41 4.21 4.24 -6.83
CA PHE A 41 2.86 4.61 -6.36
C PHE A 41 2.11 5.22 -7.54
N PRO A 42 0.80 4.94 -7.70
CA PRO A 42 0.01 5.58 -8.75
C PRO A 42 0.08 7.10 -8.59
N PRO A 43 0.23 7.86 -9.68
CA PRO A 43 0.27 9.32 -9.62
C PRO A 43 -1.07 9.87 -9.11
N ALA A 44 -1.01 11.01 -8.42
CA ALA A 44 -2.20 11.72 -8.01
C ALA A 44 -3.06 12.10 -9.24
N PRO A 45 -4.38 11.90 -9.23
CA PRO A 45 -5.27 12.33 -10.30
C PRO A 45 -5.12 13.83 -10.59
N ALA A 46 -5.21 14.22 -11.86
CA ALA A 46 -5.13 15.63 -12.25
C ALA A 46 -6.18 16.48 -11.50
N GLY A 47 -5.72 17.53 -10.82
CA GLY A 47 -6.58 18.41 -10.02
C GLY A 47 -6.77 18.02 -8.55
N THR A 48 -6.14 16.94 -8.07
CA THR A 48 -6.05 16.70 -6.62
C THR A 48 -4.90 17.51 -6.03
N ILE A 49 -5.26 18.64 -5.43
CA ILE A 49 -4.34 19.53 -4.73
C ILE A 49 -4.32 19.05 -3.27
N ASP A 50 -3.13 18.65 -2.80
CA ASP A 50 -2.72 18.47 -1.40
C ASP A 50 -3.14 17.24 -0.58
N ASP A 51 -4.14 16.43 -0.98
CA ASP A 51 -4.65 15.30 -0.14
C ASP A 51 -4.57 13.89 -0.79
N PHE A 52 -3.57 13.62 -1.63
CA PHE A 52 -3.37 12.28 -2.18
C PHE A 52 -2.53 11.38 -1.26
N GLY A 53 -3.16 10.34 -0.70
CA GLY A 53 -2.49 9.27 0.04
C GLY A 53 -2.66 7.92 -0.66
N ALA A 54 -1.56 7.18 -0.82
CA ALA A 54 -1.57 5.82 -1.34
C ALA A 54 -0.75 4.89 -0.43
N VAL A 55 -1.28 3.69 -0.15
CA VAL A 55 -0.64 2.65 0.66
C VAL A 55 -0.46 1.37 -0.16
N LYS A 56 0.60 0.61 0.11
CA LYS A 56 0.84 -0.68 -0.55
C LYS A 56 0.54 -1.83 0.39
N ILE A 57 -0.30 -2.75 -0.05
CA ILE A 57 -0.67 -3.97 0.66
C ILE A 57 -0.44 -5.14 -0.29
N ASN A 58 0.42 -6.09 0.08
CA ASN A 58 0.78 -7.26 -0.73
C ASN A 58 1.20 -6.93 -2.17
N GLY A 59 2.00 -5.88 -2.35
CA GLY A 59 2.51 -5.45 -3.67
C GLY A 59 1.51 -4.69 -4.55
N LYS A 60 0.26 -4.50 -4.11
CA LYS A 60 -0.73 -3.65 -4.79
C LYS A 60 -0.83 -2.30 -4.11
N ALA A 61 -0.86 -1.22 -4.90
CA ALA A 61 -1.08 0.12 -4.40
C ALA A 61 -2.59 0.41 -4.34
N TYR A 62 -3.01 1.00 -3.22
CA TYR A 62 -4.38 1.43 -2.96
C TYR A 62 -4.35 2.91 -2.61
N THR A 63 -5.21 3.68 -3.25
CA THR A 63 -5.45 5.09 -2.89
C THR A 63 -6.35 5.17 -1.66
N ALA A 64 -6.40 6.32 -1.00
CA ALA A 64 -7.36 6.58 0.08
C ALA A 64 -8.82 6.33 -0.36
N ALA A 65 -9.15 6.62 -1.63
CA ALA A 65 -10.47 6.35 -2.19
C ALA A 65 -10.75 4.84 -2.29
N ASP A 66 -9.76 4.04 -2.71
CA ASP A 66 -9.88 2.58 -2.76
C ASP A 66 -10.10 1.99 -1.36
N ILE A 67 -9.34 2.47 -0.36
CA ILE A 67 -9.50 2.04 1.04
C ILE A 67 -10.89 2.41 1.56
N LYS A 68 -11.38 3.63 1.29
CA LYS A 68 -12.73 4.07 1.68
C LYS A 68 -13.80 3.16 1.09
N LEU A 69 -13.69 2.80 -0.19
CA LEU A 69 -14.62 1.90 -0.86
C LEU A 69 -14.62 0.51 -0.21
N LEU A 70 -13.44 -0.04 0.09
CA LEU A 70 -13.32 -1.35 0.75
C LEU A 70 -13.99 -1.36 2.13
N ILE A 71 -13.83 -0.30 2.91
CA ILE A 71 -14.51 -0.14 4.21
C ILE A 71 -16.03 -0.15 4.01
N GLN A 72 -16.55 0.64 3.08
CA GLN A 72 -17.99 0.71 2.80
C GLN A 72 -18.57 -0.64 2.37
N ILE A 73 -17.86 -1.38 1.52
CA ILE A 73 -18.26 -2.73 1.12
C ILE A 73 -18.32 -3.65 2.34
N HIS A 74 -17.28 -3.63 3.19
CA HIS A 74 -17.22 -4.47 4.38
C HIS A 74 -18.37 -4.16 5.36
N GLU A 75 -18.63 -2.89 5.64
CA GLU A 75 -19.74 -2.46 6.50
C GLU A 75 -21.10 -2.86 5.92
N GLY A 76 -21.28 -2.74 4.60
CA GLY A 76 -22.50 -3.17 3.91
C GLY A 76 -22.76 -4.67 4.05
N ILE A 77 -21.72 -5.50 3.84
CA ILE A 77 -21.81 -6.95 4.00
C ILE A 77 -22.12 -7.33 5.45
N LEU A 78 -21.48 -6.68 6.43
CA LEU A 78 -21.74 -6.92 7.85
C LEU A 78 -23.19 -6.60 8.23
N ARG A 79 -23.74 -5.50 7.71
CA ARG A 79 -25.14 -5.13 7.95
C ARG A 79 -26.09 -6.19 7.37
N GLN A 80 -25.87 -6.60 6.11
CA GLN A 80 -26.66 -7.66 5.48
C GLN A 80 -26.60 -8.97 6.27
N TYR A 81 -25.44 -9.32 6.81
CA TYR A 81 -25.28 -10.52 7.64
C TYR A 81 -26.10 -10.45 8.94
N GLU A 82 -26.07 -9.33 9.65
CA GLU A 82 -26.87 -9.17 10.87
C GLU A 82 -28.38 -9.08 10.58
N ASP A 83 -28.79 -8.46 9.47
CA ASP A 83 -30.19 -8.46 9.00
C ASP A 83 -30.67 -9.89 8.74
N LEU A 84 -29.87 -10.71 8.03
CA LEU A 84 -30.20 -12.09 7.71
C LEU A 84 -30.29 -12.96 8.97
N LYS A 85 -29.35 -12.82 9.89
CA LYS A 85 -29.34 -13.51 11.19
C LYS A 85 -30.55 -13.14 12.04
N THR A 86 -30.98 -11.87 11.99
CA THR A 86 -32.20 -11.41 12.67
C THR A 86 -33.42 -12.08 12.06
N LEU A 87 -33.53 -12.10 10.73
CA LEU A 87 -34.62 -12.73 9.99
C LEU A 87 -34.74 -14.22 10.31
N TYR A 88 -33.62 -14.95 10.33
CA TYR A 88 -33.57 -16.36 10.75
C TYR A 88 -34.06 -16.56 12.19
N LYS A 89 -33.71 -15.66 13.13
CA LYS A 89 -34.19 -15.78 14.51
C LYS A 89 -35.68 -15.54 14.64
N THR A 90 -36.25 -14.65 13.84
CA THR A 90 -37.70 -14.39 13.86
C THR A 90 -38.51 -15.48 13.16
N GLU A 91 -38.02 -16.03 12.05
CA GLU A 91 -38.79 -16.97 11.21
C GLU A 91 -38.59 -18.45 11.57
N TYR A 92 -37.44 -18.85 12.13
CA TYR A 92 -37.13 -20.26 12.42
C TYR A 92 -37.21 -20.64 13.91
N LEU A 93 -37.33 -19.67 14.82
CA LEU A 93 -37.48 -19.91 16.27
C LEU A 93 -38.85 -19.45 16.80
N SER A 94 -39.80 -19.11 15.91
CA SER A 94 -41.23 -18.98 16.21
C SER A 94 -41.98 -20.26 15.86
#